data_AF-A0A6A7ASD3-F1
#
_entry.id   AF-A0A6A7ASD3-F1
#
_cell.length_a   1.000
_cell.length_b   1.000
_cell.length_c   1.000
_cell.angle_alpha   90.00
_cell.angle_beta   90.00
_cell.angle_gamma   90.00
#
_symmetry.space_group_name_H-M   'P 1'
#
loop_
_entity.id
_entity.type
_entity.pdbx_description
1 polymer ?
#
loop_
_entity_poly.entity_id
_entity_poly.type
_entity_poly.pdbx_seq_one_letter_code
_entity_poly.pdbx_strand_id
1 'polypeptide(L)'
;MDSEISPLLDTPREQASQGHVSGASSTDDEDPCLKPPVFTNNLSKPPQERYAHVTPDFTHITTDLPALFNEICLELKPRFLPMWFIRVIAWLFLRHLSSREHTLKLRGFSDVFQIPMYLLIVYNILLDLMMSCTSGGMLIDDSPNSPPRMMHFRALDWRRFALRKLLAQYDYVEHEGGPVVATTIGPSIASILRDLLFTRLIDVTENVSMLLKGGCDYVAVKLEKMDTPTAYVILCSGRETIVLEKDLRSARLLRSMEFITVTNHDEATEYLTDALTTEASRDVPVSR
;
A
#
# COMPACT_ATOMS: atom_id res chain seq x y z
N MET A 1 25.68 -63.51 -50.34
CA MET A 1 26.31 -63.22 -49.04
C MET A 1 25.38 -62.24 -48.34
N ASP A 2 24.37 -62.66 -47.59
CA ASP A 2 24.24 -63.88 -46.74
C ASP A 2 25.29 -63.86 -45.59
N SER A 3 24.93 -64.00 -44.31
CA SER A 3 23.59 -64.19 -43.72
C SER A 3 23.56 -63.93 -42.20
N GLU A 4 22.46 -63.34 -41.70
CA GLU A 4 21.92 -63.48 -40.32
C GLU A 4 22.83 -62.94 -39.17
N ILE A 5 22.46 -62.85 -37.87
CA ILE A 5 21.32 -63.36 -37.08
C ILE A 5 20.75 -62.27 -36.14
N SER A 6 19.45 -62.33 -35.88
CA SER A 6 18.69 -61.89 -34.69
C SER A 6 17.40 -62.75 -34.65
N PRO A 7 16.48 -62.74 -33.64
CA PRO A 7 16.31 -61.88 -32.44
C PRO A 7 15.91 -62.72 -31.16
N LEU A 8 15.04 -62.18 -30.27
CA LEU A 8 14.38 -62.78 -29.07
C LEU A 8 15.32 -63.01 -27.85
N LEU A 9 14.92 -62.92 -26.57
CA LEU A 9 13.71 -62.49 -25.81
C LEU A 9 14.24 -61.76 -24.51
N ASP A 10 13.49 -61.08 -23.64
CA ASP A 10 12.23 -61.46 -22.99
C ASP A 10 11.52 -60.29 -22.26
N THR A 11 10.19 -60.35 -22.10
CA THR A 11 9.31 -59.47 -21.27
C THR A 11 7.91 -60.12 -21.15
N PRO A 12 6.98 -59.74 -20.22
CA PRO A 12 7.06 -58.95 -18.98
C PRO A 12 6.38 -59.71 -17.78
N ARG A 13 5.75 -58.98 -16.82
CA ARG A 13 4.86 -59.43 -15.69
C ARG A 13 5.58 -59.87 -14.41
N GLU A 14 5.04 -59.78 -13.20
CA GLU A 14 3.89 -59.07 -12.54
C GLU A 14 4.18 -59.07 -11.01
N GLN A 15 3.41 -58.54 -10.03
CA GLN A 15 2.07 -57.94 -9.91
C GLN A 15 2.14 -56.87 -8.78
N ALA A 16 1.61 -55.66 -8.95
CA ALA A 16 0.33 -55.19 -8.39
C ALA A 16 0.08 -55.37 -6.87
N SER A 17 -0.09 -54.26 -6.15
CA SER A 17 -0.81 -54.19 -4.87
C SER A 17 -1.53 -52.85 -4.78
N GLN A 18 -2.86 -52.86 -4.62
CA GLN A 18 -3.70 -51.65 -4.61
C GLN A 18 -4.11 -51.28 -3.18
N GLY A 19 -3.68 -50.10 -2.72
CA GLY A 19 -4.22 -49.44 -1.53
C GLY A 19 -5.21 -48.35 -1.93
N HIS A 20 -6.51 -48.64 -1.90
CA HIS A 20 -7.56 -47.68 -2.26
C HIS A 20 -8.06 -46.92 -1.03
N VAL A 21 -7.72 -45.63 -0.92
CA VAL A 21 -8.33 -44.70 0.04
C VAL A 21 -8.75 -43.44 -0.73
N SER A 22 -10.05 -43.20 -0.80
CA SER A 22 -10.63 -41.98 -1.39
C SER A 22 -10.71 -40.87 -0.34
N GLY A 23 -10.30 -39.65 -0.67
CA GLY A 23 -10.50 -38.51 0.23
C GLY A 23 -9.93 -37.18 -0.27
N ALA A 24 -10.79 -36.16 -0.32
CA ALA A 24 -10.51 -34.73 -0.50
C ALA A 24 -9.76 -34.27 -1.76
N SER A 25 -10.36 -33.32 -2.48
CA SER A 25 -9.67 -32.48 -3.46
C SER A 25 -9.05 -31.26 -2.78
N SER A 26 -7.75 -31.03 -2.98
CA SER A 26 -7.19 -29.68 -3.00
C SER A 26 -6.43 -29.48 -4.31
N THR A 27 -7.08 -28.79 -5.25
CA THR A 27 -6.34 -28.02 -6.26
C THR A 27 -5.86 -26.77 -5.54
N ASP A 28 -4.71 -26.90 -4.88
CA ASP A 28 -3.99 -25.76 -4.34
C ASP A 28 -3.41 -24.97 -5.52
N ASP A 29 -4.27 -24.14 -6.13
CA ASP A 29 -3.90 -23.19 -7.17
C ASP A 29 -2.89 -22.19 -6.57
N GLU A 30 -1.60 -22.39 -6.83
CA GLU A 30 -0.55 -21.43 -6.49
C GLU A 30 -0.74 -20.14 -7.31
N ASP A 31 -1.53 -19.22 -6.78
CA ASP A 31 -1.88 -17.92 -7.35
C ASP A 31 -0.60 -17.16 -7.77
N PRO A 32 -0.29 -17.05 -9.08
CA PRO A 32 1.09 -16.83 -9.54
C PRO A 32 1.48 -15.35 -9.48
N CYS A 33 1.74 -14.88 -8.26
CA CYS A 33 2.24 -13.55 -7.93
C CYS A 33 1.53 -12.44 -8.71
N LEU A 34 0.23 -12.26 -8.45
CA LEU A 34 -0.64 -11.23 -9.05
C LEU A 34 0.04 -9.85 -9.11
N LYS A 35 0.63 -9.56 -10.28
CA LYS A 35 1.18 -8.23 -10.58
C LYS A 35 0.00 -7.27 -10.70
N PRO A 36 -0.02 -6.16 -9.94
CA PRO A 36 -1.13 -5.23 -10.00
C PRO A 36 -1.22 -4.64 -11.42
N PRO A 37 -2.45 -4.46 -11.98
CA PRO A 37 -2.62 -3.80 -13.27
C PRO A 37 -2.04 -2.38 -13.24
N VAL A 38 -1.49 -1.96 -14.38
CA VAL A 38 -0.74 -0.70 -14.54
C VAL A 38 -1.56 0.28 -15.38
N PHE A 39 -1.71 1.50 -14.88
CA PHE A 39 -2.51 2.56 -15.49
C PHE A 39 -1.71 3.86 -15.67
N THR A 40 -1.92 4.58 -16.77
CA THR A 40 -1.13 5.77 -17.13
C THR A 40 -1.95 7.05 -16.96
N ASN A 41 -1.68 7.79 -15.89
CA ASN A 41 -2.39 9.02 -15.52
C ASN A 41 -1.74 10.25 -16.16
N ASN A 42 -2.34 10.76 -17.25
CA ASN A 42 -1.94 12.01 -17.88
C ASN A 42 -2.35 13.23 -17.02
N LEU A 43 -1.37 13.92 -16.45
CA LEU A 43 -1.57 15.07 -15.55
C LEU A 43 -2.16 16.30 -16.26
N SER A 44 -1.98 16.44 -17.58
CA SER A 44 -2.62 17.50 -18.36
C SER A 44 -4.16 17.39 -18.43
N LYS A 45 -4.74 16.22 -18.14
CA LYS A 45 -6.20 16.03 -18.13
C LYS A 45 -6.82 16.55 -16.82
N PRO A 46 -8.07 17.06 -16.83
CA PRO A 46 -8.78 17.48 -15.62
C PRO A 46 -8.82 16.36 -14.56
N PRO A 47 -8.69 16.67 -13.25
CA PRO A 47 -8.61 15.68 -12.18
C PRO A 47 -9.70 14.60 -12.17
N GLN A 48 -10.91 14.95 -12.63
CA GLN A 48 -12.07 14.06 -12.75
C GLN A 48 -11.94 13.02 -13.88
N GLU A 49 -11.19 13.35 -14.94
CA GLU A 49 -11.05 12.53 -16.14
C GLU A 49 -9.81 11.61 -16.09
N ARG A 50 -8.78 11.99 -15.32
CA ARG A 50 -7.50 11.24 -15.21
C ARG A 50 -7.72 9.73 -14.99
N TYR A 51 -8.62 9.37 -14.06
CA TYR A 51 -8.88 8.00 -13.66
C TYR A 51 -10.04 7.32 -14.41
N ALA A 52 -10.71 7.99 -15.36
CA ALA A 52 -11.90 7.42 -16.03
C ALA A 52 -11.62 6.12 -16.79
N HIS A 53 -10.37 5.93 -17.24
CA HIS A 53 -9.89 4.74 -17.94
C HIS A 53 -9.61 3.54 -17.00
N VAL A 54 -9.55 3.77 -15.69
CA VAL A 54 -9.23 2.76 -14.64
C VAL A 54 -10.49 2.01 -14.19
N THR A 55 -11.66 2.63 -14.34
CA THR A 55 -12.91 2.14 -13.76
C THR A 55 -13.41 0.77 -14.27
N PRO A 56 -13.36 0.45 -15.59
CA PRO A 56 -13.91 -0.81 -16.11
C PRO A 56 -13.36 -2.04 -15.38
N ASP A 57 -12.04 -2.08 -15.18
CA ASP A 57 -11.33 -3.25 -14.65
C ASP A 57 -11.71 -3.53 -13.19
N PHE A 58 -11.88 -2.49 -12.36
CA PHE A 58 -12.24 -2.64 -10.95
C PHE A 58 -13.74 -2.73 -10.67
N THR A 59 -14.61 -2.48 -11.65
CA THR A 59 -16.08 -2.45 -11.46
C THR A 59 -16.60 -3.74 -10.81
N HIS A 60 -16.05 -4.89 -11.20
CA HIS A 60 -16.43 -6.21 -10.67
C HIS A 60 -16.04 -6.46 -9.19
N ILE A 61 -15.13 -5.66 -8.62
CA ILE A 61 -14.75 -5.71 -7.20
C ILE A 61 -15.55 -4.68 -6.41
N THR A 62 -16.04 -3.62 -7.05
CA THR A 62 -16.75 -2.54 -6.37
C THR A 62 -18.12 -2.91 -5.79
N THR A 63 -18.70 -4.02 -6.23
CA THR A 63 -19.88 -4.65 -5.59
C THR A 63 -19.64 -5.14 -4.17
N ASP A 64 -18.39 -5.42 -3.79
CA ASP A 64 -18.06 -6.03 -2.49
C ASP A 64 -17.79 -4.98 -1.40
N LEU A 65 -17.43 -3.74 -1.76
CA LEU A 65 -17.15 -2.67 -0.77
C LEU A 65 -18.35 -2.38 0.16
N PRO A 66 -19.62 -2.32 -0.30
CA PRO A 66 -20.75 -2.17 0.61
C PRO A 66 -20.86 -3.27 1.67
N ALA A 67 -20.44 -4.50 1.38
CA ALA A 67 -20.41 -5.60 2.36
C ALA A 67 -19.26 -5.42 3.37
N LEU A 68 -18.05 -5.16 2.88
CA LEU A 68 -16.87 -4.90 3.71
C LEU A 68 -17.06 -3.69 4.66
N PHE A 69 -17.78 -2.65 4.22
CA PHE A 69 -18.12 -1.51 5.07
C PHE A 69 -19.05 -1.91 6.21
N ASN A 70 -20.04 -2.77 5.94
CA ASN A 70 -20.91 -3.31 6.98
C ASN A 70 -20.12 -4.17 7.98
N GLU A 71 -19.15 -4.98 7.54
CA GLU A 71 -18.26 -5.74 8.44
C GLU A 71 -17.48 -4.81 9.40
N ILE A 72 -16.83 -3.79 8.86
CA ILE A 72 -16.03 -2.85 9.67
C ILE A 72 -16.92 -2.07 10.65
N CYS A 73 -18.11 -1.64 10.22
CA CYS A 73 -19.08 -1.04 11.13
C CYS A 73 -19.65 -2.03 12.17
N LEU A 74 -19.74 -3.33 11.87
CA LEU A 74 -20.18 -4.35 12.84
C LEU A 74 -19.11 -4.61 13.92
N GLU A 75 -17.83 -4.52 13.57
CA GLU A 75 -16.71 -4.61 14.54
C GLU A 75 -16.57 -3.35 15.40
N LEU A 76 -16.75 -2.15 14.83
CA LEU A 76 -16.47 -0.89 15.54
C LEU A 76 -17.66 -0.30 16.32
N LYS A 77 -18.91 -0.67 16.02
CA LYS A 77 -20.08 0.02 16.64
C LYS A 77 -20.45 -0.54 18.02
N PRO A 78 -20.97 0.30 18.93
CA PRO A 78 -21.72 -0.17 20.10
C PRO A 78 -22.94 -0.99 19.67
N ARG A 79 -23.21 -2.12 20.35
CA ARG A 79 -24.28 -3.07 19.99
C ARG A 79 -25.69 -2.46 19.88
N PHE A 80 -25.97 -1.35 20.57
CA PHE A 80 -27.25 -0.66 20.52
C PHE A 80 -27.47 0.23 19.28
N LEU A 81 -26.43 0.49 18.47
CA LEU A 81 -26.51 1.45 17.37
C LEU A 81 -26.93 0.77 16.04
N PRO A 82 -28.06 1.17 15.42
CA PRO A 82 -28.56 0.52 14.22
C PRO A 82 -27.81 0.99 12.96
N MET A 83 -27.56 0.07 12.02
CA MET A 83 -26.75 0.34 10.81
C MET A 83 -27.31 1.47 9.93
N TRP A 84 -28.64 1.60 9.85
CA TRP A 84 -29.26 2.65 9.03
C TRP A 84 -28.94 4.05 9.56
N PHE A 85 -28.82 4.23 10.87
CA PHE A 85 -28.52 5.52 11.51
C PHE A 85 -27.09 5.96 11.21
N ILE A 86 -26.13 5.03 11.30
CA ILE A 86 -24.73 5.25 10.89
C ILE A 86 -24.66 5.66 9.42
N ARG A 87 -25.40 4.97 8.53
CA ARG A 87 -25.45 5.29 7.09
C ARG A 87 -26.09 6.65 6.81
N VAL A 88 -27.15 7.04 7.54
CA VAL A 88 -27.79 8.36 7.42
C VAL A 88 -26.85 9.48 7.87
N ILE A 89 -26.15 9.31 9.00
CA ILE A 89 -25.13 10.27 9.46
C ILE A 89 -23.99 10.39 8.44
N ALA A 90 -23.41 9.26 8.01
CA ALA A 90 -22.35 9.25 7.01
C ALA A 90 -22.81 9.94 5.70
N TRP A 91 -24.00 9.64 5.21
CA TRP A 91 -24.56 10.28 4.01
C TRP A 91 -24.91 11.77 4.19
N LEU A 92 -25.18 12.25 5.42
CA LEU A 92 -25.41 13.67 5.70
C LEU A 92 -24.10 14.47 5.74
N PHE A 93 -23.11 13.98 6.51
CA PHE A 93 -21.87 14.73 6.79
C PHE A 93 -20.76 14.46 5.77
N LEU A 94 -20.63 13.24 5.25
CA LEU A 94 -19.57 12.84 4.31
C LEU A 94 -20.06 12.99 2.86
N ARG A 95 -20.35 14.25 2.48
CA ARG A 95 -20.75 14.64 1.11
C ARG A 95 -19.66 15.35 0.33
N HIS A 96 -18.74 16.01 1.05
CA HIS A 96 -17.67 16.84 0.52
C HIS A 96 -16.42 16.67 1.39
N LEU A 97 -15.24 16.82 0.79
CA LEU A 97 -13.97 16.98 1.50
C LEU A 97 -13.62 18.48 1.62
N SER A 98 -12.68 18.81 2.51
CA SER A 98 -12.19 20.19 2.69
C SER A 98 -11.65 20.82 1.39
N SER A 99 -11.06 20.01 0.50
CA SER A 99 -10.64 20.46 -0.84
C SER A 99 -11.72 20.17 -1.89
N ARG A 100 -12.02 21.20 -2.70
CA ARG A 100 -12.93 21.09 -3.86
C ARG A 100 -12.40 20.11 -4.91
N GLU A 101 -11.09 20.09 -5.17
CA GLU A 101 -10.49 19.20 -6.16
C GLU A 101 -10.62 17.73 -5.74
N HIS A 102 -10.26 17.40 -4.49
CA HIS A 102 -10.38 16.04 -3.96
C HIS A 102 -11.84 15.57 -3.89
N THR A 103 -12.78 16.50 -3.65
CA THR A 103 -14.21 16.22 -3.77
C THR A 103 -14.64 15.94 -5.22
N LEU A 104 -14.08 16.64 -6.21
CA LEU A 104 -14.37 16.44 -7.63
C LEU A 104 -13.74 15.14 -8.16
N LYS A 105 -12.50 14.81 -7.74
CA LYS A 105 -11.87 13.49 -7.95
C LYS A 105 -12.82 12.39 -7.43
N LEU A 106 -13.20 12.45 -6.15
CA LEU A 106 -14.11 11.46 -5.56
C LEU A 106 -15.50 11.41 -6.20
N ARG A 107 -16.03 12.54 -6.67
CA ARG A 107 -17.29 12.55 -7.42
C ARG A 107 -17.15 11.82 -8.76
N GLY A 108 -16.05 12.01 -9.50
CA GLY A 108 -15.74 11.20 -10.67
C GLY A 108 -15.73 9.70 -10.36
N PHE A 109 -15.08 9.28 -9.26
CA PHE A 109 -15.15 7.89 -8.80
C PHE A 109 -16.60 7.46 -8.47
N SER A 110 -17.36 8.29 -7.74
CA SER A 110 -18.75 7.99 -7.33
C SER A 110 -19.70 7.83 -8.54
N ASP A 111 -19.57 8.72 -9.52
CA ASP A 111 -20.43 8.77 -10.70
C ASP A 111 -20.14 7.63 -11.68
N VAL A 112 -18.86 7.21 -11.85
CA VAL A 112 -18.52 6.11 -12.79
C VAL A 112 -18.61 4.72 -12.12
N PHE A 113 -18.18 4.56 -10.86
CA PHE A 113 -18.31 3.27 -10.14
C PHE A 113 -19.69 3.04 -9.51
N GLN A 114 -20.60 4.03 -9.54
CA GLN A 114 -21.90 4.00 -8.87
C GLN A 114 -21.84 3.75 -7.35
N ILE A 115 -20.67 3.90 -6.71
CA ILE A 115 -20.50 3.84 -5.25
C ILE A 115 -20.94 5.18 -4.64
N PRO A 116 -21.82 5.21 -3.63
CA PRO A 116 -22.14 6.43 -2.88
C PRO A 116 -20.91 7.16 -2.31
N MET A 117 -20.78 8.46 -2.57
CA MET A 117 -19.73 9.37 -2.06
C MET A 117 -19.29 9.10 -0.61
N TYR A 118 -20.26 8.87 0.30
CA TYR A 118 -19.96 8.67 1.72
C TYR A 118 -19.12 7.41 1.97
N LEU A 119 -19.31 6.34 1.18
CA LEU A 119 -18.50 5.13 1.29
C LEU A 119 -17.07 5.41 0.83
N LEU A 120 -16.88 6.11 -0.29
CA LEU A 120 -15.55 6.43 -0.79
C LEU A 120 -14.76 7.31 0.19
N ILE A 121 -15.42 8.29 0.83
CA ILE A 121 -14.83 9.13 1.88
C ILE A 121 -14.48 8.29 3.12
N VAL A 122 -15.40 7.45 3.60
CA VAL A 122 -15.12 6.52 4.71
C VAL A 122 -13.96 5.59 4.37
N TYR A 123 -13.86 5.07 3.15
CA TYR A 123 -12.81 4.13 2.77
C TYR A 123 -11.42 4.75 2.76
N ASN A 124 -11.27 6.00 2.36
CA ASN A 124 -9.99 6.70 2.48
C ASN A 124 -9.61 6.81 3.97
N ILE A 125 -10.52 7.33 4.81
CA ILE A 125 -10.29 7.47 6.27
C ILE A 125 -9.98 6.13 6.95
N LEU A 126 -10.69 5.06 6.62
CA LEU A 126 -10.44 3.72 7.18
C LEU A 126 -9.10 3.14 6.73
N LEU A 127 -8.66 3.42 5.50
CA LEU A 127 -7.35 3.01 5.04
C LEU A 127 -6.26 3.73 5.84
N ASP A 128 -6.38 5.04 6.02
CA ASP A 128 -5.43 5.82 6.83
C ASP A 128 -5.34 5.33 8.29
N LEU A 129 -6.47 4.89 8.88
CA LEU A 129 -6.55 4.44 10.28
C LEU A 129 -6.20 2.96 10.51
N MET A 130 -6.16 2.12 9.47
CA MET A 130 -6.01 0.66 9.62
C MET A 130 -4.90 0.04 8.75
N MET A 131 -4.15 0.84 7.98
CA MET A 131 -2.93 0.40 7.32
C MET A 131 -1.80 0.32 8.35
N SER A 132 -1.31 -0.90 8.60
CA SER A 132 0.01 -1.09 9.20
C SER A 132 1.06 -1.18 8.08
N CYS A 133 2.31 -0.86 8.37
CA CYS A 133 3.39 -0.97 7.39
C CYS A 133 4.73 -1.23 8.08
N THR A 134 5.68 -1.75 7.31
CA THR A 134 7.10 -1.78 7.66
C THR A 134 7.86 -1.20 6.47
N SER A 135 8.49 -0.04 6.62
CA SER A 135 9.15 0.69 5.53
C SER A 135 10.56 1.11 5.94
N GLY A 136 11.49 1.18 5.00
CA GLY A 136 12.87 1.49 5.35
C GLY A 136 13.84 1.57 4.18
N GLY A 137 15.09 1.87 4.50
CA GLY A 137 16.20 1.94 3.57
C GLY A 137 17.31 0.98 3.97
N MET A 138 17.97 0.38 2.98
CA MET A 138 19.18 -0.44 3.17
C MET A 138 20.20 -0.16 2.07
N LEU A 139 21.45 0.08 2.47
CA LEU A 139 22.59 0.25 1.58
C LEU A 139 23.03 -1.14 1.13
N ILE A 140 23.10 -1.32 -0.19
CA ILE A 140 23.50 -2.59 -0.78
C ILE A 140 24.76 -2.38 -1.61
N ASP A 141 25.82 -3.08 -1.24
CA ASP A 141 27.08 -3.19 -1.94
C ASP A 141 27.19 -4.61 -2.53
N ASP A 142 26.52 -4.81 -3.68
CA ASP A 142 26.39 -6.13 -4.31
C ASP A 142 27.70 -6.62 -4.97
N SER A 143 28.64 -5.72 -5.26
CA SER A 143 29.85 -6.05 -6.04
C SER A 143 30.92 -4.97 -5.93
N PRO A 144 32.21 -5.33 -5.75
CA PRO A 144 33.32 -4.37 -5.69
C PRO A 144 33.55 -3.58 -6.99
N ASN A 145 32.84 -3.90 -8.08
CA ASN A 145 32.87 -3.17 -9.35
C ASN A 145 31.65 -2.24 -9.55
N SER A 146 30.71 -2.18 -8.61
CA SER A 146 29.55 -1.29 -8.65
C SER A 146 29.59 -0.29 -7.50
N PRO A 147 29.16 0.98 -7.69
CA PRO A 147 28.98 1.88 -6.56
C PRO A 147 27.84 1.36 -5.66
N PRO A 148 27.96 1.46 -4.32
CA PRO A 148 26.93 1.02 -3.39
C PRO A 148 25.66 1.87 -3.55
N ARG A 149 24.50 1.24 -3.33
CA ARG A 149 23.18 1.80 -3.66
C ARG A 149 22.19 1.71 -2.50
N MET A 150 21.53 2.81 -2.17
CA MET A 150 20.43 2.80 -1.21
C MET A 150 19.17 2.21 -1.87
N MET A 151 18.72 1.03 -1.43
CA MET A 151 17.41 0.49 -1.77
C MET A 151 16.38 0.95 -0.73
N HIS A 152 15.17 1.27 -1.19
CA HIS A 152 14.02 1.61 -0.35
C HIS A 152 12.96 0.52 -0.45
N PHE A 153 12.50 0.00 0.68
CA PHE A 153 11.52 -1.08 0.78
C PHE A 153 10.29 -0.65 1.56
N ARG A 154 9.15 -1.28 1.28
CA ARG A 154 7.94 -1.20 2.11
C ARG A 154 7.09 -2.46 2.01
N ALA A 155 6.67 -2.99 3.15
CA ALA A 155 5.50 -3.84 3.30
C ALA A 155 4.29 -2.95 3.65
N LEU A 156 3.11 -3.32 3.17
CA LEU A 156 1.84 -2.66 3.52
C LEU A 156 0.86 -3.73 3.99
N ASP A 157 0.65 -3.77 5.30
CA ASP A 157 -0.08 -4.83 5.97
C ASP A 157 -1.54 -4.44 6.16
N TRP A 158 -2.42 -5.21 5.51
CA TRP A 158 -3.85 -5.00 5.57
C TRP A 158 -4.60 -6.31 5.81
N ARG A 159 -5.38 -6.36 6.90
CA ARG A 159 -6.00 -7.58 7.45
C ARG A 159 -7.11 -8.17 6.57
N ARG A 160 -7.68 -7.44 5.60
CA ARG A 160 -8.77 -7.91 4.72
C ARG A 160 -8.27 -8.22 3.31
N PHE A 161 -8.12 -9.50 2.98
CA PHE A 161 -7.64 -9.95 1.66
C PHE A 161 -8.40 -9.35 0.47
N ALA A 162 -9.69 -9.04 0.61
CA ALA A 162 -10.51 -8.44 -0.45
C ALA A 162 -9.91 -7.14 -1.05
N LEU A 163 -9.27 -6.28 -0.24
CA LEU A 163 -8.67 -5.04 -0.76
C LEU A 163 -7.39 -5.27 -1.58
N ARG A 164 -6.76 -6.46 -1.51
CA ARG A 164 -5.62 -6.80 -2.38
C ARG A 164 -6.03 -6.80 -3.86
N LYS A 165 -7.28 -7.17 -4.16
CA LYS A 165 -7.84 -7.13 -5.53
C LYS A 165 -7.96 -5.71 -6.09
N LEU A 166 -7.99 -4.67 -5.25
CA LEU A 166 -8.06 -3.26 -5.68
C LEU A 166 -6.67 -2.63 -5.89
N LEU A 167 -5.58 -3.36 -5.66
CA LEU A 167 -4.22 -2.85 -5.83
C LEU A 167 -3.92 -2.62 -7.32
N ALA A 168 -3.46 -1.42 -7.64
CA ALA A 168 -3.05 -1.00 -8.97
C ALA A 168 -1.69 -0.28 -8.88
N GLN A 169 -0.96 -0.28 -9.99
CA GLN A 169 0.11 0.69 -10.24
C GLN A 169 -0.44 1.86 -11.06
N TYR A 170 -0.07 3.08 -10.66
CA TYR A 170 -0.36 4.30 -11.41
C TYR A 170 0.94 5.00 -11.77
N ASP A 171 1.19 5.12 -13.07
CA ASP A 171 2.31 5.84 -13.65
C ASP A 171 1.82 7.20 -14.15
N TYR A 172 2.37 8.29 -13.61
CA TYR A 172 1.99 9.65 -13.96
C TYR A 172 2.88 10.19 -15.07
N VAL A 173 2.26 10.81 -16.09
CA VAL A 173 2.96 11.49 -17.21
C VAL A 173 2.47 12.93 -17.30
N GLU A 174 3.36 13.87 -17.62
CA GLU A 174 2.96 15.30 -17.76
C GLU A 174 2.01 15.51 -18.96
N HIS A 175 2.25 14.79 -20.05
CA HIS A 175 1.52 14.86 -21.32
C HIS A 175 1.35 13.46 -21.94
N GLU A 176 0.47 13.33 -22.92
CA GLU A 176 0.16 12.04 -23.55
C GLU A 176 1.38 11.49 -24.30
N GLY A 177 1.76 10.24 -24.01
CA GLY A 177 2.99 9.64 -24.56
C GLY A 177 4.30 10.17 -23.96
N GLY A 178 4.25 11.05 -22.97
CA GLY A 178 5.43 11.57 -22.27
C GLY A 178 6.08 10.54 -21.32
N PRO A 179 7.28 10.84 -20.81
CA PRO A 179 7.96 9.98 -19.83
C PRO A 179 7.20 9.95 -18.49
N VAL A 180 7.31 8.83 -17.78
CA VAL A 180 6.77 8.66 -16.43
C VAL A 180 7.57 9.52 -15.44
N VAL A 181 6.90 10.45 -14.76
CA VAL A 181 7.51 11.36 -13.76
C VAL A 181 7.32 10.90 -12.31
N ALA A 182 6.36 10.01 -12.06
CA ALA A 182 6.15 9.37 -10.76
C ALA A 182 5.36 8.05 -10.92
N THR A 183 5.62 7.08 -10.04
CA THR A 183 4.88 5.81 -9.95
C THR A 183 4.38 5.60 -8.53
N THR A 184 3.15 5.13 -8.35
CA THR A 184 2.60 4.73 -7.03
C THR A 184 1.87 3.40 -7.14
N ILE A 185 1.96 2.57 -6.10
CA ILE A 185 1.24 1.29 -6.02
C ILE A 185 0.35 1.30 -4.78
N GLY A 186 -0.97 1.12 -4.95
CA GLY A 186 -1.94 1.16 -3.85
C GLY A 186 -3.37 0.85 -4.30
N PRO A 187 -4.33 0.80 -3.36
CA PRO A 187 -5.71 0.52 -3.69
C PRO A 187 -6.31 1.66 -4.51
N SER A 188 -7.02 1.35 -5.61
CA SER A 188 -7.56 2.33 -6.57
C SER A 188 -8.40 3.45 -5.93
N ILE A 189 -9.20 3.11 -4.92
CA ILE A 189 -10.08 4.04 -4.20
C ILE A 189 -9.33 4.85 -3.12
N ALA A 190 -8.14 4.42 -2.71
CA ALA A 190 -7.35 5.00 -1.60
C ALA A 190 -6.50 6.20 -1.98
N SER A 191 -6.51 6.61 -3.26
CA SER A 191 -5.50 7.54 -3.76
C SER A 191 -5.59 8.92 -3.10
N ILE A 192 -6.72 9.30 -2.48
CA ILE A 192 -6.99 10.70 -2.16
C ILE A 192 -6.16 11.24 -0.99
N LEU A 193 -5.76 10.45 0.02
CA LEU A 193 -4.85 11.00 1.04
C LEU A 193 -3.38 11.02 0.58
N ARG A 194 -2.97 10.04 -0.22
CA ARG A 194 -1.63 10.00 -0.84
C ARG A 194 -1.47 11.12 -1.87
N ASP A 195 -2.53 11.38 -2.63
CA ASP A 195 -2.68 12.49 -3.56
C ASP A 195 -2.96 13.83 -2.84
N LEU A 196 -3.49 13.84 -1.61
CA LEU A 196 -3.48 15.06 -0.77
C LEU A 196 -2.05 15.43 -0.39
N LEU A 197 -1.23 14.49 0.09
CA LEU A 197 0.19 14.78 0.37
C LEU A 197 0.95 15.17 -0.91
N PHE A 198 0.75 14.44 -2.01
CA PHE A 198 1.46 14.66 -3.27
C PHE A 198 0.97 15.91 -4.03
N THR A 199 -0.35 16.13 -4.20
CA THR A 199 -0.89 17.37 -4.77
C THR A 199 -0.59 18.56 -3.86
N ARG A 200 -0.71 18.48 -2.53
CA ARG A 200 -0.27 19.60 -1.65
C ARG A 200 1.21 19.90 -1.80
N LEU A 201 2.06 18.87 -1.96
CA LEU A 201 3.48 19.08 -2.27
C LEU A 201 3.67 19.75 -3.63
N ILE A 202 2.93 19.36 -4.67
CA ILE A 202 2.97 19.99 -5.98
C ILE A 202 2.50 21.46 -5.91
N ASP A 203 1.37 21.73 -5.24
CA ASP A 203 0.86 23.10 -4.98
C ASP A 203 1.92 23.95 -4.28
N VAL A 204 2.59 23.39 -3.25
CA VAL A 204 3.60 24.06 -2.42
C VAL A 204 4.98 24.15 -3.10
N THR A 205 5.21 23.44 -4.20
CA THR A 205 6.45 23.47 -5.00
C THR A 205 6.26 24.03 -6.40
N GLU A 206 5.05 24.51 -6.72
CA GLU A 206 4.60 25.12 -7.99
C GLU A 206 4.73 24.24 -9.26
N ASN A 207 5.57 23.20 -9.24
CA ASN A 207 5.81 22.31 -10.37
C ASN A 207 6.44 20.98 -9.92
N VAL A 208 5.98 19.85 -10.47
CA VAL A 208 6.56 18.50 -10.22
C VAL A 208 8.07 18.49 -10.49
N SER A 209 8.55 19.18 -11.52
CA SER A 209 9.98 19.25 -11.82
C SER A 209 10.79 20.02 -10.77
N MET A 210 10.20 20.91 -9.96
CA MET A 210 10.89 21.54 -8.83
C MET A 210 11.03 20.56 -7.66
N LEU A 211 10.01 19.73 -7.42
CA LEU A 211 10.07 18.63 -6.45
C LEU A 211 11.14 17.59 -6.83
N LEU A 212 11.20 17.20 -8.10
CA LEU A 212 12.23 16.30 -8.64
C LEU A 212 13.65 16.91 -8.61
N LYS A 213 13.80 18.22 -8.88
CA LYS A 213 15.11 18.92 -8.84
C LYS A 213 15.59 19.21 -7.42
N GLY A 214 14.68 19.46 -6.48
CA GLY A 214 15.00 19.77 -5.08
C GLY A 214 15.39 18.55 -4.25
N GLY A 215 14.98 17.34 -4.69
CA GLY A 215 15.33 16.09 -4.01
C GLY A 215 14.68 15.94 -2.63
N CYS A 216 15.12 14.90 -1.91
CA CYS A 216 14.48 14.49 -0.64
C CYS A 216 14.59 15.55 0.45
N ASP A 217 15.68 16.32 0.53
CA ASP A 217 15.84 17.41 1.51
C ASP A 217 14.82 18.52 1.32
N TYR A 218 14.59 18.95 0.08
CA TYR A 218 13.60 19.98 -0.24
C TYR A 218 12.18 19.51 0.11
N VAL A 219 11.86 18.25 -0.20
CA VAL A 219 10.58 17.62 0.18
C VAL A 219 10.44 17.54 1.70
N ALA A 220 11.49 17.11 2.41
CA ALA A 220 11.47 16.99 3.87
C ALA A 220 11.23 18.34 4.56
N VAL A 221 12.00 19.37 4.20
CA VAL A 221 11.90 20.73 4.79
C VAL A 221 10.57 21.42 4.45
N LYS A 222 9.93 21.07 3.33
CA LYS A 222 8.55 21.49 3.02
C LYS A 222 7.55 20.73 3.88
N LEU A 223 7.59 19.40 3.89
CA LEU A 223 6.66 18.54 4.63
C LEU A 223 6.66 18.84 6.13
N GLU A 224 7.84 18.94 6.76
CA GLU A 224 8.05 19.26 8.18
C GLU A 224 7.11 20.36 8.70
N LYS A 225 6.91 21.40 7.88
CA LYS A 225 6.22 22.66 8.22
C LYS A 225 4.80 22.75 7.66
N MET A 226 4.30 21.69 7.01
CA MET A 226 2.95 21.63 6.48
C MET A 226 1.97 21.06 7.52
N ASP A 227 0.78 21.66 7.57
CA ASP A 227 -0.37 21.13 8.32
C ASP A 227 -0.88 19.86 7.61
N THR A 228 -0.58 18.70 8.18
CA THR A 228 -0.93 17.36 7.65
C THR A 228 -1.46 16.46 8.77
N PRO A 229 -2.20 15.38 8.48
CA PRO A 229 -2.40 14.31 9.47
C PRO A 229 -1.06 13.73 9.95
N THR A 230 -1.08 13.12 11.14
CA THR A 230 0.07 12.38 11.68
C THR A 230 0.41 11.19 10.78
N ALA A 231 1.69 11.00 10.43
CA ALA A 231 2.14 9.93 9.52
C ALA A 231 3.65 9.68 9.63
N TYR A 232 4.11 8.52 9.16
CA TYR A 232 5.53 8.29 8.87
C TYR A 232 5.77 8.46 7.37
N VAL A 233 6.61 9.42 6.97
CA VAL A 233 6.96 9.63 5.56
C VAL A 233 8.42 9.27 5.34
N ILE A 234 8.66 8.25 4.50
CA ILE A 234 10.00 7.76 4.17
C ILE A 234 10.36 8.26 2.76
N LEU A 235 11.52 8.91 2.65
CA LEU A 235 12.09 9.44 1.42
C LEU A 235 13.47 8.80 1.19
N CYS A 236 13.79 8.41 -0.03
CA CYS A 236 15.09 7.83 -0.37
C CYS A 236 15.73 8.59 -1.55
N SER A 237 16.97 9.06 -1.37
CA SER A 237 17.71 9.85 -2.36
C SER A 237 18.62 9.01 -3.27
N GLY A 238 18.64 7.69 -3.08
CA GLY A 238 19.64 6.79 -3.64
C GLY A 238 20.99 6.79 -2.88
N ARG A 239 21.17 7.69 -1.90
CA ARG A 239 22.37 7.80 -1.04
C ARG A 239 22.06 7.73 0.45
N GLU A 240 20.91 8.26 0.86
CA GLU A 240 20.40 8.20 2.22
C GLU A 240 18.89 7.94 2.20
N THR A 241 18.37 7.49 3.33
CA THR A 241 16.94 7.43 3.61
C THR A 241 16.63 8.40 4.74
N ILE A 242 15.67 9.30 4.49
CA ILE A 242 15.14 10.28 5.44
C ILE A 242 13.77 9.79 5.88
N VAL A 243 13.55 9.73 7.18
CA VAL A 243 12.25 9.45 7.80
C VAL A 243 11.74 10.72 8.46
N LEU A 244 10.49 11.05 8.20
CA LEU A 244 9.75 12.08 8.93
C LEU A 244 8.70 11.38 9.80
N GLU A 245 8.92 11.37 11.11
CA GLU A 245 7.87 11.13 12.11
C GLU A 245 7.04 12.43 12.16
N LYS A 246 5.96 12.50 11.39
CA LYS A 246 5.21 13.72 11.10
C LYS A 246 4.02 13.87 12.06
N ASP A 247 3.99 14.97 12.81
CA ASP A 247 2.85 15.43 13.61
C ASP A 247 1.85 16.26 12.78
N LEU A 248 0.85 16.87 13.43
CA LEU A 248 0.02 17.89 12.80
C LEU A 248 0.83 19.07 12.22
N ARG A 249 1.81 19.62 12.96
CA ARG A 249 2.49 20.90 12.65
C ARG A 249 4.02 20.84 12.54
N SER A 250 4.60 19.71 12.91
CA SER A 250 6.04 19.46 13.04
C SER A 250 6.40 18.12 12.42
N ALA A 251 7.70 17.82 12.28
CA ALA A 251 8.21 16.47 12.12
C ALA A 251 9.49 16.29 12.93
N ARG A 252 9.73 15.08 13.46
CA ARG A 252 11.07 14.62 13.85
C ARG A 252 11.71 13.93 12.64
N LEU A 253 12.92 14.35 12.29
CA LEU A 253 13.65 13.84 11.13
C LEU A 253 14.72 12.85 11.59
N LEU A 254 14.63 11.61 11.12
CA LEU A 254 15.67 10.59 11.24
C LEU A 254 16.34 10.38 9.88
N ARG A 255 17.62 10.01 9.86
CA ARG A 255 18.40 9.81 8.64
C ARG A 255 19.36 8.65 8.78
N SER A 256 19.55 7.88 7.72
CA SER A 256 20.59 6.87 7.64
C SER A 256 21.13 6.72 6.22
N MET A 257 22.44 6.48 6.13
CA MET A 257 23.13 6.12 4.88
C MET A 257 23.37 4.61 4.75
N GLU A 258 23.08 3.83 5.82
CA GLU A 258 23.35 2.39 5.88
C GLU A 258 22.05 1.59 6.01
N PHE A 259 21.38 1.66 7.16
CA PHE A 259 20.08 1.01 7.39
C PHE A 259 19.17 1.89 8.25
N ILE A 260 17.87 1.90 7.94
CA ILE A 260 16.82 2.43 8.81
C ILE A 260 15.51 1.71 8.50
N THR A 261 14.72 1.42 9.53
CA THR A 261 13.39 0.81 9.40
C THR A 261 12.40 1.56 10.29
N VAL A 262 11.13 1.59 9.87
CA VAL A 262 10.03 2.30 10.51
C VAL A 262 8.79 1.44 10.39
N THR A 263 7.99 1.36 11.47
CA THR A 263 6.70 0.67 11.45
C THR A 263 5.56 1.66 11.68
N ASN A 264 4.92 1.63 12.84
CA ASN A 264 3.77 2.46 13.20
C ASN A 264 3.86 3.05 14.61
N HIS A 265 5.07 3.10 15.18
CA HIS A 265 5.40 3.78 16.44
C HIS A 265 6.65 4.64 16.26
N ASP A 266 6.81 5.66 17.10
CA ASP A 266 8.00 6.53 17.07
C ASP A 266 9.21 5.78 17.64
N GLU A 267 10.39 5.96 17.04
CA GLU A 267 11.65 5.34 17.48
C GLU A 267 11.95 5.65 18.97
N ALA A 268 11.52 6.82 19.46
CA ALA A 268 11.60 7.20 20.87
C ALA A 268 10.90 6.22 21.84
N THR A 269 9.92 5.44 21.37
CA THR A 269 9.16 4.45 22.15
C THR A 269 10.01 3.23 22.52
N GLU A 270 11.00 2.88 21.69
CA GLU A 270 11.83 1.68 21.87
C GLU A 270 12.75 1.85 23.10
N TYR A 271 13.43 2.98 23.20
CA TYR A 271 14.28 3.33 24.35
C TYR A 271 13.53 3.38 25.69
N LEU A 272 12.25 3.79 25.70
CA LEU A 272 11.40 3.76 26.89
C LEU A 272 11.07 2.32 27.31
N THR A 273 10.93 1.42 26.35
CA THR A 273 10.64 0.00 26.60
C THR A 273 11.86 -0.71 27.19
N ASP A 274 13.05 -0.44 26.66
CA ASP A 274 14.33 -0.95 27.22
C ASP A 274 14.59 -0.43 28.64
N ALA A 275 14.28 0.84 28.93
CA ALA A 275 14.40 1.40 30.27
C ALA A 275 13.48 0.68 31.27
N LEU A 276 12.20 0.53 30.94
CA LEU A 276 11.20 -0.09 31.82
C LEU A 276 11.46 -1.60 32.04
N THR A 277 11.92 -2.32 31.02
CA THR A 277 12.32 -3.74 31.18
C THR A 277 13.59 -3.89 32.01
N THR A 278 14.55 -2.96 31.88
CA THR A 278 15.77 -2.92 32.69
C THR A 278 15.47 -2.67 34.18
N GLU A 279 14.46 -1.86 34.51
CA GLU A 279 14.02 -1.66 35.89
C GLU A 279 13.21 -2.86 36.42
N ALA A 280 12.24 -3.37 35.65
CA ALA A 280 11.50 -4.59 36.02
C ALA A 280 12.40 -5.81 36.25
N SER A 281 13.55 -5.89 35.56
CA SER A 281 14.55 -6.93 35.76
C SER A 281 15.31 -6.84 37.10
N ARG A 282 15.28 -5.69 37.79
CA ARG A 282 15.97 -5.49 39.09
C ARG A 282 15.12 -5.90 40.29
N ASP A 283 13.79 -5.84 40.15
CA ASP A 283 12.83 -6.13 41.23
C ASP A 283 12.40 -7.61 41.30
N VAL A 284 13.12 -8.53 40.65
CA VAL A 284 12.93 -9.98 40.80
C VAL A 284 13.82 -10.49 41.95
N PRO A 285 13.29 -10.73 43.17
CA PRO A 285 14.08 -11.30 44.25
C PRO A 285 14.48 -12.74 43.89
N VAL A 286 15.79 -13.00 43.83
CA VAL A 286 16.32 -14.37 43.67
C VAL A 286 16.06 -15.16 44.95
N SER A 287 14.94 -15.90 44.98
CA SER A 287 14.63 -16.84 46.05
C SER A 287 15.66 -17.97 46.08
N ARG A 288 16.40 -18.05 47.20
CA ARG A 288 17.25 -19.18 47.57
C ARG A 288 16.51 -20.14 48.49
#